data_AF-A0A0F8T276-F1
#
_entry.id   AF-A0A0F8T276-F1
#
_cell.length_a   1.000
_cell.length_b   1.000
_cell.length_c   1.000
_cell.angle_alpha   90.00
_cell.angle_beta   90.00
_cell.angle_gamma   90.00
#
_symmetry.space_group_name_H-M   'P 1'
#
loop_
_entity.id
_entity.type
_entity.pdbx_description
1 polymer ?
#
loop_
_entity_poly.entity_id
_entity_poly.type
_entity_poly.pdbx_seq_one_letter_code
_entity_poly.pdbx_strand_id
1 'polypeptide(L)'
;LLDLGEGYAIEAKQVDVDGEKVWLEFTKDGEFIDDEIISVGTGDNTWEVELDDIQDEDDVVVLRVHVNQVFQGAVDSIAQIEGLWLIDYANAMTIESDDEFGNLDDVSINGPTLTISNEDTFTLTRDSEEEIGQGMYFKIADTSASDLRYYPYVEKTIGDEGPEVDETPSETEPAENGTEEVTPTEEPTEGATEPVEGATEPVEGETTPAEETTPGFGVVLGLVGLLAVVYLVRRNN
;
A
#
# COMPACT_ATOMS: atom_id res chain seq x y z
N LEU A 1 8.10 3.62 10.80
CA LEU A 1 8.04 2.76 9.60
C LEU A 1 7.11 1.57 9.82
N LEU A 2 6.20 1.33 8.90
CA LEU A 2 5.38 0.13 8.79
C LEU A 2 5.77 -0.59 7.49
N ASP A 3 6.29 -1.82 7.60
CA ASP A 3 6.61 -2.69 6.48
C ASP A 3 5.33 -3.34 5.93
N LEU A 4 5.11 -3.22 4.62
CA LEU A 4 3.95 -3.74 3.90
C LEU A 4 4.27 -5.02 3.12
N GLY A 5 5.52 -5.50 3.16
CA GLY A 5 5.99 -6.67 2.42
C GLY A 5 6.62 -6.33 1.08
N GLU A 6 7.40 -7.26 0.54
CA GLU A 6 8.07 -7.14 -0.78
C GLU A 6 8.88 -5.84 -0.95
N GLY A 7 9.38 -5.26 0.14
CA GLY A 7 10.16 -4.02 0.12
C GLY A 7 9.33 -2.73 0.17
N TYR A 8 8.00 -2.81 0.19
CA TYR A 8 7.12 -1.65 0.35
C TYR A 8 6.99 -1.24 1.81
N ALA A 9 7.02 0.06 2.09
CA ALA A 9 6.82 0.56 3.44
C ALA A 9 6.22 1.97 3.47
N ILE A 10 5.45 2.26 4.53
CA ILE A 10 4.98 3.61 4.83
C ILE A 10 5.57 4.13 6.14
N GLU A 11 5.88 5.42 6.19
CA GLU A 11 6.39 6.08 7.38
C GLU A 11 5.59 7.34 7.69
N ALA A 12 5.11 7.46 8.94
CA ALA A 12 4.65 8.75 9.45
C ALA A 12 5.86 9.62 9.78
N LYS A 13 6.17 10.58 8.91
CA LYS A 13 7.32 11.49 9.06
C LYS A 13 7.06 12.49 10.18
N GLN A 14 5.84 13.01 10.24
CA GLN A 14 5.47 14.02 11.21
C GLN A 14 3.96 14.01 11.48
N VAL A 15 3.60 14.41 12.68
CA VAL A 15 2.24 14.73 13.09
C VAL A 15 2.21 16.22 13.43
N ASP A 16 1.15 16.91 13.02
CA ASP A 16 1.00 18.33 13.27
C ASP A 16 0.82 18.65 14.77
N VAL A 17 0.97 19.92 15.14
CA VAL A 17 0.91 20.37 16.55
C VAL A 17 -0.48 20.28 17.18
N ASP A 18 -1.52 20.13 16.35
CA ASP A 18 -2.90 20.05 16.80
C ASP A 18 -3.38 18.57 16.88
N GLY A 19 -2.61 17.62 16.33
CA GLY A 19 -2.96 16.19 16.30
C GLY A 19 -4.07 15.86 15.31
N GLU A 20 -4.29 16.70 14.31
CA GLU A 20 -5.35 16.58 13.30
C GLU A 20 -4.78 16.22 11.92
N LYS A 21 -3.45 16.20 11.75
CA LYS A 21 -2.81 15.86 10.47
C LYS A 21 -1.59 14.97 10.66
N VAL A 22 -1.36 14.11 9.68
CA VAL A 22 -0.14 13.30 9.57
C VAL A 22 0.45 13.46 8.19
N TRP A 23 1.77 13.61 8.14
CA TRP A 23 2.55 13.50 6.91
C TRP A 23 3.06 12.07 6.76
N LEU A 24 2.57 11.37 5.75
CA LEU A 24 2.97 10.02 5.40
C LEU A 24 3.92 10.04 4.18
N GLU A 25 4.90 9.16 4.19
CA GLU A 25 5.83 8.90 3.07
C GLU A 25 5.74 7.41 2.70
N PHE A 26 5.67 7.12 1.40
CA PHE A 26 5.64 5.78 0.83
C PHE A 26 6.96 5.49 0.12
N THR A 27 7.50 4.30 0.37
CA THR A 27 8.82 3.88 -0.12
C THR A 27 8.78 2.47 -0.66
N LYS A 28 9.68 2.20 -1.62
CA LYS A 28 10.00 0.86 -2.14
C LYS A 28 11.50 0.64 -2.02
N ASP A 29 11.90 -0.41 -1.31
CA ASP A 29 13.29 -0.75 -1.02
C ASP A 29 14.09 0.40 -0.38
N GLY A 30 13.38 1.25 0.39
CA GLY A 30 13.92 2.45 1.04
C GLY A 30 14.08 3.66 0.11
N GLU A 31 13.72 3.55 -1.16
CA GLU A 31 13.65 4.68 -2.10
C GLU A 31 12.29 5.37 -2.00
N PHE A 32 12.31 6.71 -2.04
CA PHE A 32 11.12 7.55 -2.01
C PHE A 32 10.27 7.32 -3.26
N ILE A 33 8.96 7.13 -3.07
CA ILE A 33 7.98 7.02 -4.16
C ILE A 33 7.04 8.23 -4.15
N ASP A 34 6.38 8.48 -3.03
CA ASP A 34 5.40 9.56 -2.89
C ASP A 34 5.18 9.94 -1.41
N ASP A 35 4.61 11.11 -1.15
CA ASP A 35 4.25 11.57 0.18
C ASP A 35 3.00 12.45 0.19
N GLU A 36 2.24 12.43 1.30
CA GLU A 36 1.03 13.24 1.42
C GLU A 36 0.73 13.64 2.86
N ILE A 37 0.12 14.82 3.03
CA ILE A 37 -0.38 15.32 4.31
C ILE A 37 -1.87 15.03 4.42
N ILE A 38 -2.21 14.06 5.26
CA ILE A 38 -3.59 13.63 5.50
C ILE A 38 -4.15 14.34 6.71
N SER A 39 -5.28 15.02 6.54
CA SER A 39 -6.06 15.59 7.64
C SER A 39 -7.09 14.57 8.13
N VAL A 40 -7.05 14.25 9.43
CA VAL A 40 -7.97 13.30 10.07
C VAL A 40 -9.12 14.04 10.76
N GLY A 41 -10.32 13.45 10.69
CA GLY A 41 -11.49 13.97 11.41
C GLY A 41 -12.34 14.98 10.63
N THR A 42 -11.88 15.43 9.46
CA THR A 42 -12.68 16.24 8.53
C THR A 42 -12.52 15.71 7.11
N GLY A 43 -13.58 15.12 6.55
CA GLY A 43 -13.60 14.70 5.14
C GLY A 43 -13.14 13.26 4.93
N ASP A 44 -12.38 13.04 3.85
CA ASP A 44 -11.81 11.74 3.49
C ASP A 44 -10.39 11.64 4.06
N ASN A 45 -10.16 10.62 4.87
CA ASN A 45 -8.86 10.37 5.50
C ASN A 45 -8.03 9.34 4.70
N THR A 46 -8.35 9.18 3.41
CA THR A 46 -7.73 8.19 2.53
C THR A 46 -6.70 8.88 1.65
N TRP A 47 -5.48 8.36 1.69
CA TRP A 47 -4.44 8.65 0.70
C TRP A 47 -4.51 7.61 -0.41
N GLU A 48 -4.60 8.05 -1.66
CA GLU A 48 -4.40 7.21 -2.84
C GLU A 48 -3.09 7.65 -3.50
N VAL A 49 -2.15 6.72 -3.68
CA VAL A 49 -0.93 6.97 -4.46
C VAL A 49 -1.21 6.56 -5.89
N GLU A 50 -1.19 7.53 -6.79
CA GLU A 50 -1.31 7.36 -8.23
C GLU A 50 0.07 7.51 -8.86
N LEU A 51 0.47 6.54 -9.69
CA LEU A 51 1.74 6.56 -10.40
C LEU A 51 1.52 6.43 -11.91
N ASP A 52 2.38 7.11 -12.65
CA ASP A 52 2.42 7.10 -14.12
C ASP A 52 3.44 6.09 -14.65
N ASP A 53 3.39 5.83 -15.95
CA ASP A 53 4.33 4.98 -16.68
C ASP A 53 4.43 3.53 -16.15
N ILE A 54 3.36 2.98 -15.56
CA ILE A 54 3.30 1.56 -15.13
C ILE A 54 2.73 0.73 -16.27
N GLN A 55 3.60 -0.02 -16.97
CA GLN A 55 3.21 -0.84 -18.12
C GLN A 55 2.44 -0.04 -19.20
N ASP A 56 2.92 1.17 -19.48
CA ASP A 56 2.32 2.14 -20.42
C ASP A 56 0.93 2.70 -19.99
N GLU A 57 0.54 2.54 -18.72
CA GLU A 57 -0.64 3.16 -18.12
C GLU A 57 -0.27 4.28 -17.13
N ASP A 58 -1.09 5.33 -17.13
CA ASP A 58 -0.98 6.52 -16.26
C ASP A 58 -2.10 6.55 -15.20
N ASP A 59 -1.95 7.37 -14.18
CA ASP A 59 -2.93 7.54 -13.08
C ASP A 59 -3.30 6.19 -12.39
N VAL A 60 -2.34 5.27 -12.27
CA VAL A 60 -2.56 3.95 -11.68
C VAL A 60 -2.52 4.04 -10.15
N VAL A 61 -3.64 3.79 -9.49
CA VAL A 61 -3.68 3.71 -8.02
C VAL A 61 -2.94 2.45 -7.56
N VAL A 62 -1.79 2.63 -6.91
CA VAL A 62 -0.92 1.53 -6.44
C VAL A 62 -1.01 1.25 -4.95
N LEU A 63 -1.39 2.27 -4.16
CA LEU A 63 -1.54 2.18 -2.71
C LEU A 63 -2.77 2.96 -2.28
N ARG A 64 -3.52 2.42 -1.32
CA ARG A 64 -4.53 3.15 -0.55
C ARG A 64 -4.26 2.99 0.94
N VAL A 65 -4.19 4.12 1.64
CA VAL A 65 -4.00 4.16 3.10
C VAL A 65 -5.14 4.96 3.73
N HIS A 66 -5.92 4.32 4.59
CA HIS A 66 -6.92 5.01 5.39
C HIS A 66 -6.40 5.29 6.80
N VAL A 67 -6.30 6.56 7.17
CA VAL A 67 -5.89 7.00 8.50
C VAL A 67 -7.13 7.21 9.36
N ASN A 68 -7.33 6.35 10.36
CA ASN A 68 -8.49 6.47 11.25
C ASN A 68 -8.38 7.72 12.13
N GLN A 69 -7.23 7.86 12.80
CA GLN A 69 -6.97 8.96 13.72
C GLN A 69 -5.47 9.13 13.96
N VAL A 70 -5.10 10.29 14.49
CA VAL A 70 -3.74 10.63 14.88
C VAL A 70 -3.73 10.97 16.37
N PHE A 71 -2.69 10.53 17.06
CA PHE A 71 -2.47 10.81 18.48
C PHE A 71 -1.16 11.56 18.64
N GLN A 72 -1.23 12.73 19.24
CA GLN A 72 -0.05 13.48 19.65
C GLN A 72 0.15 13.35 21.16
N GLY A 73 1.17 12.58 21.53
CA GLY A 73 1.62 12.48 22.92
C GLY A 73 2.68 13.54 23.26
N ALA A 74 3.02 13.63 24.54
CA ALA A 74 4.08 14.53 25.01
C ALA A 74 5.50 14.09 24.58
N VAL A 75 5.66 12.83 24.17
CA VAL A 75 6.95 12.22 23.78
C VAL A 75 6.85 11.60 22.40
N ASP A 76 5.81 10.80 22.17
CA ASP A 76 5.59 10.08 20.91
C ASP A 76 4.30 10.56 20.22
N SER A 77 4.33 10.61 18.90
CA SER A 77 3.15 10.80 18.05
C SER A 77 2.91 9.54 17.23
N ILE A 78 1.65 9.15 17.07
CA ILE A 78 1.26 7.90 16.41
C ILE A 78 0.11 8.18 15.44
N ALA A 79 0.19 7.64 14.23
CA ALA A 79 -0.95 7.58 13.31
C ALA A 79 -1.55 6.17 13.33
N GLN A 80 -2.86 6.07 13.53
CA GLN A 80 -3.58 4.80 13.47
C GLN A 80 -4.10 4.58 12.06
N ILE A 81 -3.59 3.53 11.42
CA ILE A 81 -4.03 3.10 10.09
C ILE A 81 -5.11 2.03 10.24
N GLU A 82 -6.25 2.21 9.54
CA GLU A 82 -7.37 1.27 9.53
C GLU A 82 -7.91 1.11 8.11
N GLY A 83 -7.05 0.55 7.25
CA GLY A 83 -7.35 0.32 5.85
C GLY A 83 -6.07 0.42 5.04
N LEU A 84 -5.66 -0.71 4.47
CA LEU A 84 -4.49 -0.81 3.62
C LEU A 84 -4.85 -1.65 2.41
N TRP A 85 -4.53 -1.13 1.24
CA TRP A 85 -4.58 -1.86 -0.03
C TRP A 85 -3.33 -1.49 -0.81
N LEU A 86 -2.65 -2.49 -1.36
CA LEU A 86 -1.39 -2.35 -2.09
C LEU A 86 -1.36 -3.37 -3.22
N ILE A 87 -0.83 -2.97 -4.36
CA ILE A 87 -0.39 -3.87 -5.43
C ILE A 87 1.12 -3.76 -5.62
N ASP A 88 1.78 -4.87 -5.95
CA ASP A 88 3.20 -4.90 -6.30
C ASP A 88 3.40 -4.37 -7.74
N TYR A 89 3.22 -3.06 -7.90
CA TYR A 89 3.31 -2.39 -9.20
C TYR A 89 4.71 -2.51 -9.83
N ALA A 90 5.74 -2.74 -9.02
CA ALA A 90 7.12 -2.90 -9.51
C ALA A 90 7.30 -4.19 -10.33
N ASN A 91 6.43 -5.18 -10.11
CA ASN A 91 6.39 -6.43 -10.88
C ASN A 91 5.14 -6.54 -11.77
N ALA A 92 4.51 -5.41 -12.10
CA ALA A 92 3.43 -5.38 -13.09
C ALA A 92 3.91 -5.95 -14.44
N MET A 93 2.99 -6.58 -15.17
CA MET A 93 3.28 -7.21 -16.46
C MET A 93 2.14 -6.97 -17.45
N THR A 94 2.51 -6.88 -18.72
CA THR A 94 1.57 -6.84 -19.85
C THR A 94 1.45 -8.22 -20.48
N ILE A 95 0.22 -8.60 -20.82
CA ILE A 95 -0.04 -9.74 -21.71
C ILE A 95 -0.15 -9.20 -23.12
N GLU A 96 0.68 -9.69 -24.03
CA GLU A 96 0.70 -9.28 -25.44
C GLU A 96 -0.13 -10.24 -26.31
N SER A 97 -0.51 -9.79 -27.51
CA SER A 97 -1.32 -10.62 -28.43
C SER A 97 -0.52 -11.73 -29.13
N ASP A 98 0.81 -11.68 -29.05
CA ASP A 98 1.75 -12.69 -29.53
C ASP A 98 2.33 -13.54 -28.41
N ASP A 99 1.85 -13.39 -27.16
CA ASP A 99 2.17 -14.30 -26.07
C ASP A 99 1.58 -15.70 -26.32
N GLU A 100 2.33 -16.73 -25.94
CA GLU A 100 1.91 -18.13 -26.03
C GLU A 100 1.95 -18.79 -24.64
N PHE A 101 0.85 -19.45 -24.26
CA PHE A 101 0.68 -20.08 -22.95
C PHE A 101 0.54 -21.60 -23.08
N GLY A 102 1.61 -22.28 -23.50
CA GLY A 102 1.60 -23.73 -23.71
C GLY A 102 0.81 -24.10 -24.98
N ASN A 103 -0.25 -24.90 -24.85
CA ASN A 103 -1.15 -25.18 -25.97
C ASN A 103 -2.27 -24.13 -26.11
N LEU A 104 -2.29 -23.09 -25.26
CA LEU A 104 -3.14 -21.91 -25.39
C LEU A 104 -2.31 -20.79 -26.03
N ASP A 105 -2.21 -20.79 -27.35
CA ASP A 105 -1.28 -20.02 -28.19
C ASP A 105 -1.95 -18.98 -29.10
N ASP A 106 -3.27 -18.80 -29.01
CA ASP A 106 -4.04 -17.78 -29.73
C ASP A 106 -4.63 -16.77 -28.74
N VAL A 107 -3.90 -15.69 -28.46
CA VAL A 107 -4.30 -14.64 -27.51
C VAL A 107 -5.11 -13.54 -28.21
N SER A 108 -6.30 -13.28 -27.69
CA SER A 108 -7.15 -12.17 -28.11
C SER A 108 -7.53 -11.27 -26.93
N ILE A 109 -7.16 -9.99 -27.04
CA ILE A 109 -7.41 -8.96 -26.03
C ILE A 109 -8.52 -8.03 -26.54
N ASN A 110 -9.63 -7.94 -25.78
CA ASN A 110 -10.76 -7.08 -26.11
C ASN A 110 -11.24 -6.31 -24.88
N GLY A 111 -10.64 -5.14 -24.66
CA GLY A 111 -10.89 -4.33 -23.47
C GLY A 111 -10.64 -5.15 -22.20
N PRO A 112 -11.63 -5.32 -21.30
CA PRO A 112 -11.43 -6.04 -20.04
C PRO A 112 -11.47 -7.57 -20.18
N THR A 113 -11.58 -8.11 -21.41
CA THR A 113 -11.70 -9.55 -21.65
C THR A 113 -10.46 -10.09 -22.35
N LEU A 114 -9.78 -11.03 -21.71
CA LEU A 114 -8.75 -11.88 -22.31
C LEU A 114 -9.38 -13.20 -22.75
N THR A 115 -9.25 -13.53 -24.03
CA THR A 115 -9.64 -14.84 -24.58
C THR A 115 -8.38 -15.52 -25.10
N ILE A 116 -8.10 -16.72 -24.63
CA ILE A 116 -6.95 -17.51 -25.10
C ILE A 116 -7.47 -18.84 -25.62
N SER A 117 -7.16 -19.14 -26.88
CA SER A 117 -7.51 -20.39 -27.57
C SER A 117 -6.27 -21.19 -27.94
N ASN A 118 -6.49 -22.43 -28.33
CA ASN A 118 -5.50 -23.25 -29.05
C ASN A 118 -5.69 -23.04 -30.57
N GLU A 119 -4.64 -22.68 -31.30
CA GLU A 119 -4.67 -22.54 -32.77
C GLU A 119 -4.90 -23.91 -33.45
N ASP A 120 -4.28 -24.95 -32.92
CA ASP A 120 -4.25 -26.30 -33.47
C ASP A 120 -5.17 -27.28 -32.72
N THR A 121 -5.36 -28.48 -33.27
CA THR A 121 -6.19 -29.51 -32.63
C THR A 121 -5.56 -30.01 -31.32
N PHE A 122 -6.28 -29.85 -30.21
CA PHE A 122 -5.92 -30.46 -28.93
C PHE A 122 -6.48 -31.89 -28.80
N THR A 123 -5.61 -32.88 -28.59
CA THR A 123 -6.04 -34.29 -28.45
C THR A 123 -6.15 -34.70 -26.99
N LEU A 124 -7.35 -35.10 -26.56
CA LEU A 124 -7.58 -35.73 -25.26
C LEU A 124 -7.17 -37.21 -25.31
N THR A 125 -5.86 -37.46 -25.24
CA THR A 125 -5.33 -38.82 -25.19
C THR A 125 -5.89 -39.55 -23.97
N ARG A 126 -6.31 -40.81 -24.12
CA ARG A 126 -6.87 -41.60 -23.01
C ARG A 126 -5.75 -42.12 -22.12
N ASP A 127 -6.08 -42.34 -20.84
CA ASP A 127 -5.12 -42.78 -19.81
C ASP A 127 -3.88 -41.87 -19.70
N SER A 128 -4.09 -40.55 -19.84
CA SER A 128 -3.01 -39.57 -19.80
C SER A 128 -3.37 -38.31 -19.02
N GLU A 129 -2.34 -37.48 -18.83
CA GLU A 129 -2.44 -36.09 -18.43
C GLU A 129 -1.94 -35.26 -19.60
N GLU A 130 -2.76 -34.32 -20.07
CA GLU A 130 -2.42 -33.44 -21.19
C GLU A 130 -2.35 -32.02 -20.67
N GLU A 131 -1.22 -31.35 -20.89
CA GLU A 131 -1.04 -29.95 -20.52
C GLU A 131 -1.94 -29.06 -21.36
N ILE A 132 -2.72 -28.20 -20.72
CA ILE A 132 -3.44 -27.12 -21.40
C ILE A 132 -2.47 -25.94 -21.56
N GLY A 133 -1.85 -25.53 -20.46
CA GLY A 133 -0.90 -24.42 -20.40
C GLY A 133 -0.83 -23.80 -19.01
N GLN A 134 0.31 -23.19 -18.65
CA GLN A 134 0.50 -22.45 -17.40
C GLN A 134 0.08 -23.23 -16.14
N GLY A 135 0.51 -24.50 -16.06
CA GLY A 135 0.21 -25.38 -14.92
C GLY A 135 -1.21 -25.93 -14.90
N MET A 136 -2.04 -25.62 -15.91
CA MET A 136 -3.35 -26.24 -16.11
C MET A 136 -3.23 -27.49 -16.99
N TYR A 137 -3.97 -28.53 -16.63
CA TYR A 137 -3.94 -29.83 -17.30
C TYR A 137 -5.34 -30.43 -17.39
N PHE A 138 -5.52 -31.35 -18.34
CA PHE A 138 -6.59 -32.33 -18.27
C PHE A 138 -6.08 -33.66 -17.72
N LYS A 139 -6.85 -34.29 -16.84
CA LYS A 139 -6.72 -35.72 -16.53
C LYS A 139 -7.77 -36.49 -17.33
N ILE A 140 -7.33 -37.41 -18.18
CA ILE A 140 -8.23 -38.21 -19.03
C ILE A 140 -8.22 -39.66 -18.54
N ALA A 141 -9.41 -40.23 -18.34
CA ALA A 141 -9.53 -41.59 -17.83
C ALA A 141 -9.15 -42.64 -18.88
N ASP A 142 -8.63 -43.78 -18.42
CA ASP A 142 -8.56 -45.01 -19.21
C ASP A 142 -9.98 -45.53 -19.48
N THR A 143 -10.47 -45.34 -20.70
CA THR A 143 -11.79 -45.81 -21.15
C THR A 143 -11.71 -46.38 -22.56
N SER A 144 -12.76 -47.09 -22.96
CA SER A 144 -12.90 -47.54 -24.34
C SER A 144 -13.00 -46.35 -25.31
N ALA A 145 -12.81 -46.61 -26.62
CA ALA A 145 -12.93 -45.57 -27.65
C ALA A 145 -14.34 -44.95 -27.77
N SER A 146 -15.38 -45.61 -27.26
CA SER A 146 -16.76 -45.09 -27.28
C SER A 146 -17.09 -44.16 -26.11
N ASP A 147 -16.23 -44.10 -25.10
CA ASP A 147 -16.41 -43.24 -23.93
C ASP A 147 -15.27 -42.23 -23.83
N LEU A 148 -15.58 -41.04 -23.33
CA LEU A 148 -14.60 -40.01 -23.01
C LEU A 148 -15.00 -39.38 -21.67
N ARG A 149 -14.09 -39.41 -20.70
CA ARG A 149 -14.27 -38.81 -19.38
C ARG A 149 -12.97 -38.15 -18.96
N TYR A 150 -13.04 -36.87 -18.65
CA TYR A 150 -11.89 -36.06 -18.28
C TYR A 150 -12.32 -34.95 -17.31
N TYR A 151 -11.36 -34.36 -16.61
CA TYR A 151 -11.55 -33.15 -15.81
C TYR A 151 -10.29 -32.28 -15.86
N PRO A 152 -10.42 -30.95 -15.80
CA PRO A 152 -9.28 -30.06 -15.68
C PRO A 152 -8.78 -30.02 -14.23
N TYR A 153 -7.48 -29.78 -14.05
CA TYR A 153 -6.87 -29.47 -12.76
C TYR A 153 -5.71 -28.48 -12.93
N VAL A 154 -5.30 -27.85 -11.83
CA VAL A 154 -4.14 -26.95 -11.80
C VAL A 154 -3.09 -27.52 -10.86
N GLU A 155 -1.85 -27.59 -11.32
CA GLU A 155 -0.69 -27.91 -10.50
C GLU A 155 -0.13 -26.63 -9.88
N LYS A 156 0.17 -26.67 -8.59
CA LYS A 156 0.80 -25.58 -7.85
C LYS A 156 1.94 -26.13 -7.02
N THR A 157 3.07 -25.44 -7.03
CA THR A 157 4.13 -25.68 -6.05
C THR A 157 3.85 -24.82 -4.82
N ILE A 158 3.75 -25.44 -3.65
CA ILE A 158 3.68 -24.71 -2.39
C ILE A 158 5.13 -24.51 -1.94
N GLY A 159 5.55 -23.25 -1.76
CA GLY A 159 6.85 -22.94 -1.18
C GLY A 159 6.94 -23.46 0.25
N ASP A 160 8.16 -23.78 0.71
CA ASP A 160 8.43 -24.17 2.10
C ASP A 160 8.12 -22.95 3.00
N GLU A 161 6.89 -22.85 3.51
CA GLU A 161 6.60 -21.91 4.58
C GLU A 161 7.35 -22.41 5.82
N GLY A 162 8.20 -21.56 6.40
CA GLY A 162 8.90 -21.84 7.65
C GLY A 162 7.93 -22.32 8.75
N PRO A 163 8.44 -22.94 9.82
CA PRO A 163 7.65 -23.82 10.68
C PRO A 163 6.37 -23.13 11.17
N GLU A 164 5.23 -23.80 10.96
CA GLU A 164 3.95 -23.46 11.58
C GLU A 164 4.19 -23.20 13.07
N VAL A 165 4.01 -21.93 13.48
CA VAL A 165 3.91 -21.60 14.89
C VAL A 165 2.54 -22.12 15.32
N ASP A 166 2.53 -23.28 15.97
CA ASP A 166 1.36 -23.87 16.60
C ASP A 166 0.86 -22.92 17.71
N GLU A 167 0.00 -21.97 17.35
CA GLU A 167 -0.67 -21.08 18.30
C GLU A 167 -1.76 -21.87 19.03
N THR A 168 -1.36 -22.72 19.98
CA THR A 168 -2.27 -23.14 21.05
C THR A 168 -2.65 -21.90 21.86
N PRO A 169 -3.94 -21.54 21.96
CA PRO A 169 -4.34 -20.40 22.76
C PRO A 169 -4.18 -20.76 24.24
N SER A 170 -3.31 -20.03 24.95
CA SER A 170 -3.23 -20.06 26.40
C SER A 170 -4.48 -19.38 26.97
N GLU A 171 -5.40 -20.17 27.51
CA GLU A 171 -6.59 -19.69 28.21
C GLU A 171 -6.17 -19.06 29.55
N THR A 172 -6.10 -17.72 29.59
CA THR A 172 -5.91 -16.97 30.85
C THR A 172 -7.27 -16.71 31.49
N GLU A 173 -7.54 -17.39 32.60
CA GLU A 173 -8.67 -17.12 33.51
C GLU A 173 -8.60 -15.68 34.09
N PRO A 174 -9.71 -14.97 34.27
CA PRO A 174 -9.71 -13.62 34.80
C PRO A 174 -9.55 -13.61 36.33
N ALA A 175 -8.63 -12.77 36.83
CA ALA A 175 -8.39 -12.57 38.25
C ALA A 175 -9.60 -11.90 38.95
N GLU A 176 -9.99 -12.45 40.10
CA GLU A 176 -11.02 -11.90 40.98
C GLU A 176 -10.65 -10.50 41.51
N ASN A 177 -11.68 -9.64 41.51
CA ASN A 177 -11.67 -8.26 41.95
C ASN A 177 -11.63 -8.17 43.49
N GLY A 178 -10.49 -7.77 44.05
CA GLY A 178 -10.33 -7.42 45.46
C GLY A 178 -10.55 -5.93 45.66
N THR A 179 -11.67 -5.57 46.26
CA THR A 179 -12.03 -4.22 46.72
C THR A 179 -11.21 -3.87 47.96
N GLU A 180 -10.44 -2.78 47.94
CA GLU A 180 -10.15 -2.01 49.15
C GLU A 180 -10.26 -0.51 48.88
N GLU A 181 -11.17 0.08 49.65
CA GLU A 181 -11.53 1.48 49.72
C GLU A 181 -10.53 2.21 50.64
N VAL A 182 -9.82 3.23 50.14
CA VAL A 182 -9.29 4.29 51.00
C VAL A 182 -9.29 5.64 50.27
N THR A 183 -10.10 6.57 50.77
CA THR A 183 -9.87 8.03 50.74
C THR A 183 -9.69 8.47 52.21
N PRO A 184 -9.08 9.63 52.58
CA PRO A 184 -9.18 10.89 51.83
C PRO A 184 -8.01 11.93 51.96
N THR A 185 -8.18 13.03 51.20
CA THR A 185 -7.80 14.45 51.47
C THR A 185 -6.33 14.93 51.32
N GLU A 186 -6.07 15.89 50.41
CA GLU A 186 -5.83 17.33 50.70
C GLU A 186 -5.42 18.12 49.42
N GLU A 187 -6.20 19.15 49.09
CA GLU A 187 -5.81 20.34 48.28
C GLU A 187 -5.27 21.44 49.25
N PRO A 188 -4.81 22.65 48.82
CA PRO A 188 -4.55 23.22 47.48
C PRO A 188 -3.16 23.93 47.40
N THR A 189 -2.74 24.49 46.24
CA THR A 189 -2.45 25.95 46.12
C THR A 189 -1.99 26.44 44.74
N GLU A 190 -2.54 27.61 44.41
CA GLU A 190 -2.26 28.59 43.36
C GLU A 190 -0.79 28.99 43.15
N GLY A 191 -0.50 29.46 41.93
CA GLY A 191 0.65 30.31 41.64
C GLY A 191 0.61 30.90 40.24
N ALA A 192 -0.16 31.98 40.04
CA ALA A 192 -0.11 32.82 38.85
C ALA A 192 1.09 33.79 38.91
N THR A 193 1.74 34.07 37.77
CA THR A 193 2.26 35.41 37.39
C THR A 193 2.67 35.46 35.91
N GLU A 194 1.92 36.22 35.12
CA GLU A 194 2.38 37.10 34.02
C GLU A 194 3.06 38.35 34.65
N PRO A 195 4.01 39.07 34.00
CA PRO A 195 3.63 40.02 32.93
C PRO A 195 4.69 40.42 31.84
N VAL A 196 4.16 40.66 30.63
CA VAL A 196 4.23 41.91 29.80
C VAL A 196 5.53 42.37 29.09
N GLU A 197 5.35 42.49 27.76
CA GLU A 197 5.81 43.44 26.72
C GLU A 197 7.20 44.10 26.70
N GLY A 198 7.78 44.07 25.50
CA GLY A 198 8.71 45.07 24.99
C GLY A 198 8.86 44.97 23.46
N ALA A 199 8.14 45.82 22.72
CA ALA A 199 8.25 45.99 21.28
C ALA A 199 9.46 46.86 20.88
N THR A 200 10.15 46.52 19.79
CA THR A 200 10.74 47.45 18.82
C THR A 200 11.05 46.73 17.49
N GLU A 201 10.47 47.20 16.39
CA GLU A 201 10.85 46.97 14.98
C GLU A 201 11.85 48.06 14.49
N PRO A 202 12.31 48.09 13.21
CA PRO A 202 12.85 47.02 12.34
C PRO A 202 14.20 47.43 11.71
N VAL A 203 14.94 46.51 11.09
CA VAL A 203 15.93 46.82 10.02
C VAL A 203 15.87 45.75 8.93
N GLU A 204 15.77 46.21 7.69
CA GLU A 204 15.65 45.44 6.45
C GLU A 204 16.88 44.59 6.11
N GLY A 205 16.62 43.46 5.43
CA GLY A 205 17.29 43.14 4.18
C GLY A 205 18.22 41.92 4.20
N GLU A 206 17.67 40.74 3.92
CA GLU A 206 18.32 39.74 3.07
C GLU A 206 17.28 38.71 2.60
N THR A 207 17.06 38.64 1.29
CA THR A 207 16.11 37.72 0.65
C THR A 207 16.68 36.30 0.68
N THR A 208 16.14 35.48 1.56
CA THR A 208 16.38 34.02 1.66
C THR A 208 15.20 33.31 0.97
N PRO A 209 15.37 32.13 0.33
CA PRO A 209 14.28 31.48 -0.43
C PRO A 209 13.07 31.20 0.47
N ALA A 210 11.86 31.35 -0.07
CA ALA A 210 10.62 31.18 0.67
C ALA A 210 10.55 29.80 1.32
N GLU A 211 10.39 29.78 2.65
CA GLU A 211 9.99 28.61 3.41
C GLU A 211 8.50 28.39 3.17
N GLU A 212 8.13 27.27 2.55
CA GLU A 212 6.75 26.83 2.43
C GLU A 212 6.29 26.35 3.82
N THR A 213 5.56 27.20 4.54
CA THR A 213 4.94 26.81 5.82
C THR A 213 3.58 26.18 5.55
N THR A 214 3.47 24.86 5.62
CA THR A 214 2.15 24.20 5.66
C THR A 214 1.53 24.43 7.05
N PRO A 215 0.31 25.03 7.15
CA PRO A 215 -0.31 25.32 8.44
C PRO A 215 -0.46 24.07 9.32
N GLY A 216 0.09 24.13 10.54
CA GLY A 216 0.09 23.03 11.53
C GLY A 216 1.44 22.30 11.65
N PHE A 217 2.29 22.36 10.62
CA PHE A 217 3.64 21.82 10.65
C PHE A 217 4.63 22.97 10.90
N GLY A 218 5.38 22.91 12.01
CA GLY A 218 6.47 23.86 12.26
C GLY A 218 7.49 23.81 11.12
N VAL A 219 8.02 24.98 10.71
CA VAL A 219 8.95 25.22 9.59
C VAL A 219 9.47 23.94 8.91
N VAL A 220 8.88 23.62 7.75
CA VAL A 220 9.29 22.50 6.89
C VAL A 220 10.26 23.04 5.84
N LEU A 221 11.49 22.54 5.81
CA LEU A 221 12.40 22.74 4.68
C LEU A 221 12.02 21.77 3.55
N GLY A 222 11.03 22.13 2.74
CA GLY A 222 10.54 21.29 1.64
C GLY A 222 11.56 21.18 0.50
N LEU A 223 11.94 19.95 0.14
CA LEU A 223 12.43 19.64 -1.21
C LEU A 223 11.21 19.40 -2.09
N VAL A 224 10.73 20.45 -2.76
CA VAL A 224 9.66 20.35 -3.74
C VAL A 224 10.16 19.51 -4.93
N GLY A 225 9.66 18.27 -5.04
CA GLY A 225 9.83 17.42 -6.22
C GLY A 225 8.89 17.86 -7.35
N LEU A 226 9.24 18.92 -8.08
CA LEU A 226 8.53 19.31 -9.30
C LEU A 226 9.21 18.64 -10.50
N LEU A 227 8.64 17.55 -11.03
CA LEU A 227 8.99 17.00 -12.33
C LEU A 227 7.80 17.06 -13.28
N ALA A 228 7.74 18.15 -14.06
CA ALA A 228 6.97 18.18 -15.30
C ALA A 228 7.88 17.71 -16.45
N VAL A 229 7.68 16.50 -16.96
CA VAL A 229 8.36 16.02 -18.18
C VAL A 229 7.44 16.28 -19.38
N VAL A 230 7.61 17.45 -20.02
CA VAL A 230 7.00 17.73 -21.33
C VAL A 230 8.01 17.35 -22.42
N TYR A 231 7.79 16.23 -23.12
CA TYR A 231 8.58 15.89 -24.31
C TYR A 231 7.92 16.40 -25.59
N LEU A 232 8.41 17.54 -26.10
CA LEU A 232 8.10 18.05 -27.43
C LEU A 232 8.90 17.28 -28.49
N VAL A 233 8.29 16.27 -29.14
CA VAL A 233 8.86 15.70 -30.37
C VAL A 233 8.52 16.60 -31.57
N ARG A 234 9.55 17.31 -32.04
CA ARG A 234 9.56 18.06 -33.30
C ARG A 234 9.73 17.07 -34.47
N ARG A 235 8.65 16.75 -35.18
CA ARG A 235 8.75 16.01 -36.45
C ARG A 235 9.22 16.98 -37.54
N ASN A 236 10.45 16.82 -38.01
CA ASN A 236 11.02 17.56 -39.14
C ASN A 236 11.31 16.56 -40.27
N ASN A 237 10.59 16.76 -41.38
CA ASN A 237 10.60 16.07 -42.69
C ASN A 237 10.04 14.65 -42.75
#